data_AF-M0ZJJ6-F1
#
_entry.id   AF-M0ZJJ6-F1
#
_cell.length_a   1.000
_cell.length_b   1.000
_cell.length_c   1.000
_cell.angle_alpha   90.00
_cell.angle_beta   90.00
_cell.angle_gamma   90.00
#
_symmetry.space_group_name_H-M   'P 1'
#
loop_
_entity.id
_entity.type
_entity.pdbx_description
1 polymer ?
#
loop_
_entity_poly.entity_id
_entity_poly.type
_entity_poly.pdbx_seq_one_letter_code
_entity_poly.pdbx_strand_id
1 'polypeptide(L)'
;MPCGVQLTRLEHINALSSNVEYLASRDATIMGSRNGHAPLFLWYTLNRKGYKGFQKEVQKCLRNAHYLKDRLIGAGISAMLNELSSTVVFERPKDEEFVRKWQLACERNMAHVVVMPSVTVDKLDNFLDELVEARSIWYKDEDVKPPCLASDIGSKNCCCPHHRVIS
;
A
#
# COMPACT_ATOMS: atom_id res chain seq x y z
N MET A 1 -6.34 -11.54 -11.95
CA MET A 1 -6.49 -12.92 -11.44
C MET A 1 -5.82 -13.01 -10.07
N PRO A 2 -6.58 -13.06 -8.97
CA PRO A 2 -6.00 -13.21 -7.63
C PRO A 2 -5.38 -14.61 -7.46
N CYS A 3 -4.25 -14.69 -6.76
CA CYS A 3 -3.60 -15.94 -6.40
C CYS A 3 -2.81 -15.78 -5.09
N GLY A 4 -2.46 -16.90 -4.45
CA GLY A 4 -1.73 -16.92 -3.20
C GLY A 4 -1.22 -18.32 -2.88
N VAL A 5 -0.41 -18.43 -1.82
CA VAL A 5 0.13 -19.68 -1.33
C VAL A 5 -0.21 -19.81 0.15
N GLN A 6 -0.80 -20.92 0.54
CA GLN A 6 -0.97 -21.30 1.94
C GLN A 6 0.05 -22.39 2.27
N LEU A 7 0.85 -22.14 3.31
CA LEU A 7 1.83 -23.10 3.82
C LEU A 7 1.49 -23.40 5.28
N THR A 8 1.50 -24.67 5.65
CA THR A 8 1.28 -25.12 7.02
C THR A 8 2.04 -26.42 7.28
N ARG A 9 2.11 -26.83 8.55
CA ARG A 9 2.72 -28.11 8.94
C ARG A 9 1.80 -29.27 8.55
N LEU A 10 2.40 -30.40 8.18
CA LEU A 10 1.67 -31.58 7.72
C LEU A 10 0.68 -32.11 8.77
N GLU A 11 1.04 -32.05 10.05
CA GLU A 11 0.19 -32.48 11.17
C GLU A 11 -1.18 -31.78 11.19
N HIS A 12 -1.24 -30.50 10.78
CA HIS A 12 -2.48 -29.74 10.72
C HIS A 12 -3.34 -30.09 9.49
N ILE A 13 -2.72 -30.58 8.42
CA ILE A 13 -3.43 -31.01 7.19
C ILE A 13 -4.07 -32.39 7.36
N ASN A 14 -3.42 -33.29 8.09
CA ASN A 14 -3.92 -34.66 8.28
C ASN A 14 -5.30 -34.70 8.92
N ALA A 15 -5.61 -33.74 9.80
CA ALA A 15 -6.93 -33.61 10.42
C ALA A 15 -8.04 -33.16 9.45
N LEU A 16 -7.66 -32.57 8.31
CA LEU A 16 -8.56 -31.96 7.33
C LEU A 16 -8.65 -32.77 6.02
N SER A 17 -7.73 -33.72 5.79
CA SER A 17 -7.68 -34.45 4.53
C SER A 17 -8.78 -35.50 4.43
N SER A 18 -9.49 -35.52 3.32
CA SER A 18 -10.44 -36.59 2.96
C SER A 18 -9.94 -37.36 1.74
N ASN A 19 -10.28 -38.66 1.68
CA ASN A 19 -10.04 -39.44 0.48
C ASN A 19 -11.12 -39.12 -0.55
N VAL A 20 -10.70 -38.86 -1.78
CA VAL A 20 -11.60 -38.66 -2.93
C VAL A 20 -11.31 -39.78 -3.92
N GLU A 21 -12.24 -40.71 -4.07
CA GLU A 21 -12.03 -42.01 -4.76
C GLU A 21 -11.62 -41.89 -6.23
N TYR A 22 -12.16 -40.89 -6.95
CA TYR A 22 -11.87 -40.68 -8.37
C TYR A 22 -10.60 -39.83 -8.61
N LEU A 23 -9.98 -39.32 -7.56
CA LEU A 23 -8.69 -38.65 -7.63
C LEU A 23 -7.62 -39.60 -7.08
N ALA A 24 -6.51 -39.76 -7.79
CA ALA A 24 -5.36 -40.52 -7.27
C ALA A 24 -4.60 -39.78 -6.14
N SER A 25 -5.27 -38.89 -5.40
CA SER A 25 -4.67 -38.05 -4.36
C SER A 25 -5.68 -37.74 -3.24
N ARG A 26 -5.17 -37.50 -2.03
CA ARG A 26 -5.97 -36.94 -0.93
C ARG A 26 -6.31 -35.48 -1.24
N ASP A 27 -7.58 -35.11 -1.09
CA ASP A 27 -7.97 -33.70 -1.18
C ASP A 27 -7.87 -33.09 0.22
N ALA A 28 -7.09 -32.02 0.31
CA ALA A 28 -6.90 -31.21 1.51
C ALA A 28 -7.07 -29.72 1.20
N THR A 29 -7.72 -29.41 0.08
CA THR A 29 -7.93 -28.05 -0.41
C THR A 29 -9.39 -27.66 -0.28
N ILE A 30 -9.65 -26.37 -0.01
CA ILE A 30 -11.02 -25.84 0.10
C ILE A 30 -11.73 -25.86 -1.27
N MET A 31 -10.96 -25.68 -2.34
CA MET A 31 -11.46 -25.62 -3.72
C MET A 31 -11.11 -26.91 -4.46
N GLY A 32 -12.07 -27.51 -5.17
CA GLY A 32 -11.81 -28.63 -6.08
C GLY A 32 -11.00 -28.20 -7.31
N SER A 33 -11.68 -27.64 -8.32
CA SER A 33 -11.01 -27.07 -9.51
C SER A 33 -10.19 -25.84 -9.13
N ARG A 34 -8.93 -25.82 -9.53
CA ARG A 34 -7.95 -24.78 -9.17
C ARG A 34 -7.28 -24.19 -10.40
N ASN A 35 -6.73 -22.99 -10.25
CA ASN A 35 -6.10 -22.25 -11.34
C ASN A 35 -4.69 -22.78 -11.65
N GLY A 36 -4.54 -23.50 -12.77
CA GLY A 36 -3.25 -24.04 -13.22
C GLY A 36 -2.26 -23.01 -13.78
N HIS A 37 -2.71 -21.81 -14.16
CA HIS A 37 -1.83 -20.75 -14.68
C HIS A 37 -1.11 -19.96 -13.58
N ALA A 38 -1.76 -19.78 -12.42
CA ALA A 38 -1.17 -19.09 -11.27
C ALA A 38 0.23 -19.63 -10.87
N PRO A 39 0.43 -20.96 -10.69
CA PRO A 39 1.76 -21.49 -10.36
C PRO A 39 2.79 -21.27 -11.48
N LEU A 40 2.39 -21.26 -12.76
CA LEU A 40 3.30 -20.98 -13.87
C LEU A 40 3.81 -19.53 -13.82
N PHE A 41 2.93 -18.57 -13.56
CA PHE A 41 3.32 -17.16 -13.41
C PHE A 41 4.19 -16.92 -12.16
N LEU A 42 3.87 -17.58 -11.04
CA LEU A 42 4.69 -17.54 -9.84
C LEU A 42 6.08 -18.11 -10.11
N TRP A 43 6.17 -19.31 -10.69
CA TRP A 43 7.44 -19.95 -11.05
C TRP A 43 8.27 -19.07 -11.99
N TYR A 44 7.66 -18.54 -13.05
CA TYR A 44 8.34 -17.64 -13.99
C TYR A 44 8.90 -16.41 -13.28
N THR A 45 8.10 -15.76 -12.43
CA THR A 45 8.50 -14.55 -11.71
C THR A 45 9.63 -14.83 -10.73
N LEU A 46 9.54 -15.93 -9.97
CA LEU A 46 10.57 -16.37 -9.03
C LEU A 46 11.90 -16.63 -9.73
N ASN A 47 11.88 -17.33 -10.87
CA ASN A 47 13.09 -17.64 -11.63
C ASN A 47 13.68 -16.42 -12.33
N ARG A 48 12.85 -15.52 -12.88
CA ARG A 48 13.30 -14.32 -13.57
C ARG A 48 13.91 -13.29 -12.63
N LYS A 49 13.33 -13.10 -11.45
CA LYS A 49 13.80 -12.10 -10.47
C LYS A 49 14.91 -12.67 -9.60
N GLY A 50 14.74 -13.91 -9.13
CA GLY A 50 15.59 -14.50 -8.10
C GLY A 50 15.64 -13.64 -6.82
N TYR A 51 16.47 -14.06 -5.87
CA TYR A 51 16.60 -13.36 -4.59
C TYR A 51 17.05 -11.91 -4.74
N LYS A 52 18.08 -11.66 -5.57
CA LYS A 52 18.63 -10.32 -5.81
C LYS A 52 17.62 -9.37 -6.47
N GLY A 53 16.80 -9.88 -7.40
CA GLY A 53 15.77 -9.08 -8.07
C GLY A 53 14.69 -8.63 -7.09
N PHE A 54 14.19 -9.54 -6.25
CA PHE A 54 13.24 -9.17 -5.19
C PHE A 54 13.84 -8.20 -4.18
N GLN A 55 15.08 -8.43 -3.74
CA GLN A 55 15.77 -7.50 -2.84
C GLN A 55 15.83 -6.09 -3.44
N LYS A 56 16.19 -5.96 -4.72
CA LYS A 56 16.22 -4.67 -5.42
C LYS A 56 14.84 -4.02 -5.51
N GLU A 57 13.79 -4.80 -5.77
CA GLU A 57 12.41 -4.30 -5.82
C GLU A 57 11.91 -3.81 -4.46
N VAL A 58 12.13 -4.59 -3.40
CA VAL A 58 11.78 -4.19 -2.03
C VAL A 58 12.50 -2.89 -1.66
N GLN A 59 13.82 -2.83 -1.88
CA GLN A 59 14.58 -1.61 -1.62
C GLN A 59 14.07 -0.41 -2.44
N LYS A 60 13.68 -0.61 -3.70
CA LYS A 60 13.07 0.44 -4.52
C LYS A 60 11.74 0.92 -3.91
N CYS A 61 10.88 0.01 -3.49
CA CYS A 61 9.58 0.34 -2.90
C CYS A 61 9.76 1.13 -1.60
N LEU A 62 10.65 0.68 -0.71
CA LEU A 62 10.96 1.36 0.54
C LEU A 62 11.52 2.77 0.28
N ARG A 63 12.52 2.90 -0.60
CA ARG A 63 13.08 4.23 -0.96
C ARG A 63 12.01 5.17 -1.51
N ASN A 64 11.16 4.68 -2.41
CA ASN A 64 10.10 5.49 -3.01
C ASN A 64 9.01 5.87 -1.99
N ALA A 65 8.71 5.00 -1.01
CA ALA A 65 7.79 5.31 0.07
C ALA A 65 8.35 6.40 1.01
N HIS A 66 9.63 6.29 1.39
CA HIS A 66 10.31 7.35 2.14
C HIS A 66 10.31 8.67 1.37
N TYR A 67 10.65 8.61 0.08
CA TYR A 67 10.62 9.78 -0.80
C TYR A 67 9.24 10.46 -0.81
N LEU A 68 8.15 9.71 -1.01
CA LEU A 68 6.80 10.26 -0.99
C LEU A 68 6.46 10.89 0.37
N LYS A 69 6.76 10.18 1.47
CA LYS A 69 6.51 10.68 2.83
C LYS A 69 7.23 12.00 3.10
N ASP A 70 8.53 12.07 2.77
CA ASP A 70 9.34 13.26 3.00
C ASP A 70 8.86 14.45 2.16
N ARG A 71 8.44 14.19 0.92
CA ARG A 71 7.87 15.22 0.04
C ARG A 71 6.51 15.72 0.51
N LEU A 72 5.64 14.84 1.01
CA LEU A 72 4.35 15.24 1.62
C LEU A 72 4.57 16.13 2.85
N ILE A 73 5.47 15.73 3.75
CA ILE A 73 5.82 16.55 4.94
C ILE A 73 6.41 17.89 4.51
N GLY A 74 7.30 17.90 3.52
CA GLY A 74 7.87 19.13 2.94
C GLY A 74 6.81 20.08 2.38
N ALA A 75 5.72 19.55 1.84
CA ALA A 75 4.56 20.31 1.38
C ALA A 75 3.58 20.71 2.52
N GLY A 76 3.90 20.41 3.79
CA GLY A 76 3.05 20.68 4.94
C GLY A 76 1.83 19.76 5.04
N ILE A 77 1.87 18.60 4.40
CA ILE A 77 0.81 17.57 4.45
C ILE A 77 1.22 16.54 5.50
N SER A 78 0.32 16.30 6.46
CA SER A 78 0.53 15.30 7.51
C SER A 78 0.67 13.91 6.88
N ALA A 79 1.76 13.20 7.18
CA ALA A 79 2.04 11.90 6.59
C ALA A 79 2.87 11.00 7.52
N MET A 80 2.59 9.70 7.49
CA MET A 80 3.27 8.66 8.27
C MET A 80 3.70 7.51 7.37
N LEU A 81 4.86 6.94 7.73
CA LEU A 81 5.40 5.72 7.15
C LEU A 81 6.04 4.90 8.26
N ASN A 82 5.65 3.62 8.38
CA ASN A 82 6.33 2.68 9.27
C ASN A 82 7.66 2.25 8.65
N GLU A 83 8.68 2.02 9.48
CA GLU A 83 10.08 1.80 9.07
C GLU A 83 10.27 0.76 7.95
N LEU A 84 9.54 -0.36 8.01
CA LEU A 84 9.66 -1.46 7.05
C LEU A 84 8.43 -1.60 6.13
N SER A 85 7.64 -0.53 6.00
CA SER A 85 6.45 -0.50 5.16
C SER A 85 6.69 0.24 3.85
N SER A 86 5.92 -0.11 2.82
CA SER A 86 5.81 0.66 1.59
C SER A 86 4.47 1.42 1.49
N THR A 87 3.69 1.43 2.57
CA THR A 87 2.39 2.12 2.63
C THR A 87 2.57 3.46 3.32
N VAL A 88 2.35 4.55 2.57
CA VAL A 88 2.37 5.92 3.11
C VAL A 88 0.93 6.33 3.41
N VAL A 89 0.67 6.68 4.67
CA VAL A 89 -0.63 7.18 5.14
C VAL A 89 -0.56 8.70 5.25
N PHE A 90 -1.56 9.41 4.74
CA PHE A 90 -1.57 10.87 4.70
C PHE A 90 -2.99 11.42 4.79
N GLU A 91 -3.10 12.76 4.82
CA GLU A 91 -4.38 13.47 4.80
C GLU A 91 -5.30 13.03 3.66
N ARG A 92 -6.56 12.71 3.97
CA ARG A 92 -7.55 12.36 2.95
C ARG A 92 -7.82 13.55 2.02
N PRO A 93 -7.67 13.38 0.69
CA PRO A 93 -8.14 14.36 -0.29
C PRO A 93 -9.64 14.65 -0.15
N LYS A 94 -10.04 15.92 -0.27
CA LYS A 94 -11.47 16.30 -0.21
C LYS A 94 -12.22 16.08 -1.52
N ASP A 95 -11.51 16.04 -2.64
CA ASP A 95 -12.09 15.81 -3.95
C ASP A 95 -12.21 14.31 -4.24
N GLU A 96 -13.44 13.83 -4.39
CA GLU A 96 -13.73 12.44 -4.73
C GLU A 96 -13.31 12.10 -6.17
N GLU A 97 -13.24 13.07 -7.10
CA GLU A 97 -12.68 12.82 -8.43
C GLU A 97 -11.17 12.55 -8.36
N PHE A 98 -10.43 13.30 -7.54
CA PHE A 98 -9.02 13.04 -7.25
C PHE A 98 -8.81 11.65 -6.62
N VAL A 99 -9.62 11.28 -5.62
CA VAL A 99 -9.58 9.95 -4.99
C VAL A 99 -9.82 8.85 -6.02
N ARG A 100 -10.81 9.03 -6.92
CA ARG A 100 -11.12 8.08 -7.99
C ARG A 100 -10.01 8.02 -9.03
N LYS A 101 -9.43 9.15 -9.44
CA LYS A 101 -8.34 9.20 -10.42
C LYS A 101 -7.13 8.41 -9.96
N TRP A 102 -6.75 8.60 -8.69
CA TRP A 102 -5.56 7.98 -8.09
C TRP A 102 -5.85 6.66 -7.35
N GLN A 103 -7.10 6.20 -7.36
CA GLN A 103 -7.57 4.96 -6.73
C GLN A 103 -7.14 4.86 -5.26
N LEU A 104 -7.28 5.97 -4.53
CA LEU A 104 -6.84 6.07 -3.14
C LEU A 104 -7.79 5.30 -2.22
N ALA A 105 -7.22 4.54 -1.29
CA ALA A 105 -7.98 3.91 -0.24
C ALA A 105 -8.09 4.87 0.95
N CYS A 106 -9.31 5.29 1.24
CA CYS A 106 -9.62 6.31 2.25
C CYS A 106 -10.30 5.68 3.48
N GLU A 107 -9.87 6.09 4.67
CA GLU A 107 -10.47 5.73 5.94
C GLU A 107 -10.51 6.96 6.86
N ARG A 108 -11.70 7.34 7.33
CA ARG A 108 -11.90 8.58 8.11
C ARG A 108 -11.29 9.80 7.39
N ASN A 109 -10.39 10.50 8.06
CA ASN A 109 -9.65 11.66 7.56
C ASN A 109 -8.31 11.31 6.91
N MET A 110 -8.05 10.02 6.66
CA MET A 110 -6.80 9.53 6.07
C MET A 110 -7.03 8.88 4.71
N ALA A 111 -6.00 8.94 3.88
CA ALA A 111 -5.84 8.11 2.70
C ALA A 111 -4.47 7.40 2.76
N HIS A 112 -4.31 6.32 2.01
CA HIS A 112 -3.01 5.68 1.88
C HIS A 112 -2.67 5.31 0.43
N VAL A 113 -1.37 5.34 0.14
CA VAL A 113 -0.79 4.86 -1.11
C VAL A 113 0.15 3.70 -0.79
N VAL A 114 -0.04 2.58 -1.48
CA VAL A 114 0.89 1.45 -1.42
C VAL A 114 1.90 1.58 -2.55
N VAL A 115 3.15 1.86 -2.20
CA VAL A 115 4.24 2.03 -3.15
C VAL A 115 4.75 0.68 -3.62
N MET A 116 4.21 0.22 -4.75
CA MET A 116 4.54 -1.06 -5.37
C MET A 116 5.64 -0.91 -6.44
N PRO A 117 6.26 -2.01 -6.95
CA PRO A 117 7.41 -1.93 -7.85
C PRO A 117 7.20 -1.12 -9.15
N SER A 118 5.96 -1.04 -9.63
CA SER A 118 5.54 -0.29 -10.84
C SER A 118 5.37 1.22 -10.60
N VAL A 119 5.44 1.67 -9.35
CA VAL A 119 5.37 3.09 -8.97
C VAL A 119 6.76 3.71 -9.16
N THR A 120 6.84 4.70 -10.03
CA THR A 120 8.07 5.45 -10.35
C THR A 120 8.10 6.78 -9.59
N VAL A 121 9.28 7.38 -9.47
CA VAL A 121 9.44 8.71 -8.86
C VAL A 121 8.59 9.74 -9.62
N ASP A 122 8.64 9.73 -10.96
CA ASP A 122 7.83 10.66 -11.78
C ASP A 122 6.31 10.52 -11.52
N LYS A 123 5.81 9.31 -11.26
CA LYS A 123 4.41 9.10 -10.89
C LYS A 123 4.09 9.68 -9.52
N LEU A 124 5.03 9.58 -8.58
CA LEU A 124 4.89 10.15 -7.24
C LEU A 124 4.93 11.69 -7.29
N ASP A 125 5.81 12.24 -8.13
CA ASP A 125 5.89 13.69 -8.35
C ASP A 125 4.61 14.22 -8.99
N ASN A 126 4.14 13.61 -10.08
CA ASN A 126 2.87 13.99 -10.71
C ASN A 126 1.68 13.89 -9.73
N PHE A 127 1.64 12.83 -8.91
CA PHE A 127 0.62 12.68 -7.87
C PHE A 127 0.68 13.81 -6.85
N LEU A 128 1.88 14.13 -6.35
CA LEU A 128 2.09 15.13 -5.32
C LEU A 128 1.77 16.53 -5.84
N ASP A 129 2.23 16.87 -7.05
CA ASP A 129 2.02 18.20 -7.63
C ASP A 129 0.52 18.47 -7.81
N GLU A 130 -0.22 17.50 -8.36
CA GLU A 130 -1.68 17.59 -8.46
C GLU A 130 -2.36 17.65 -7.08
N LEU A 131 -1.87 16.88 -6.10
CA LEU A 131 -2.41 16.89 -4.73
C LEU A 131 -2.23 18.27 -4.09
N VAL A 132 -1.04 18.87 -4.22
CA VAL A 132 -0.73 20.18 -3.65
C VAL A 132 -1.56 21.28 -4.32
N GLU A 133 -1.69 21.24 -5.64
CA GLU A 133 -2.53 22.17 -6.39
C GLU A 133 -4.00 22.07 -5.94
N ALA A 134 -4.57 20.87 -5.96
CA ALA A 134 -5.95 20.64 -5.55
C ALA A 134 -6.18 21.03 -4.08
N ARG A 135 -5.22 20.69 -3.19
CA ARG A 135 -5.26 21.04 -1.78
C ARG A 135 -5.26 22.55 -1.54
N SER A 136 -4.53 23.31 -2.35
CA SER A 136 -4.53 24.78 -2.25
C SER A 136 -5.92 25.38 -2.54
N ILE A 137 -6.70 24.74 -3.41
CA ILE A 137 -8.07 25.13 -3.74
C ILE A 137 -9.03 24.75 -2.62
N TRP A 138 -8.92 23.54 -2.07
CA TRP A 138 -9.82 23.04 -1.01
C TRP A 138 -9.77 23.83 0.31
N TYR A 139 -8.63 24.49 0.57
CA TYR A 139 -8.37 25.24 1.79
C TYR A 139 -8.06 26.71 1.50
N LYS A 140 -8.58 27.25 0.38
CA LYS A 140 -8.41 28.64 0.00
C LYS A 140 -9.17 29.60 0.93
N ASP A 141 -10.33 29.17 1.43
CA ASP A 141 -11.17 29.96 2.33
C ASP A 141 -10.74 29.76 3.79
N GLU A 142 -10.61 30.86 4.56
CA GLU A 142 -10.05 30.85 5.93
C GLU A 142 -10.86 30.00 6.94
N ASP A 143 -12.14 29.77 6.65
CA ASP A 143 -13.05 28.97 7.48
C ASP A 143 -12.77 27.47 7.41
N VAL A 144 -12.05 27.00 6.38
CA VAL A 144 -11.82 25.58 6.12
C VAL A 144 -10.35 25.26 6.33
N LYS A 145 -10.04 24.61 7.46
CA LYS A 145 -8.66 24.21 7.80
C LYS A 145 -8.40 22.74 7.49
N PRO A 146 -7.14 22.37 7.17
CA PRO A 146 -6.75 20.97 7.07
C PRO A 146 -6.99 20.22 8.38
N PRO A 147 -7.47 18.96 8.33
CA PRO A 147 -7.76 18.19 9.54
C PRO A 147 -6.46 17.89 10.29
N CYS A 148 -6.56 17.86 11.62
CA CYS A 148 -5.51 17.33 12.48
C CYS A 148 -5.53 15.79 12.42
N LEU A 149 -4.39 15.16 12.12
CA LEU A 149 -4.24 13.71 12.09
C LEU A 149 -3.44 13.16 13.28
N ALA A 150 -3.11 13.98 14.27
CA ALA A 150 -2.25 13.57 15.38
C ALA A 150 -2.79 12.36 16.16
N SER A 151 -4.12 12.22 16.27
CA SER A 151 -4.77 11.05 16.88
C SER A 151 -4.59 9.76 16.07
N ASP A 152 -4.52 9.87 14.75
CA ASP A 152 -4.52 8.72 13.85
C ASP A 152 -3.10 8.29 13.45
N ILE A 153 -2.20 9.23 13.22
CA ILE A 153 -0.81 8.96 12.78
C ILE A 153 0.27 9.40 13.77
N GLY A 154 -0.13 9.91 14.95
CA GLY A 154 0.76 10.41 15.98
C GLY A 154 1.21 11.87 15.74
N SER A 155 1.37 12.64 16.83
CA SER A 155 1.71 14.06 16.77
C SER A 155 3.01 14.37 16.01
N LYS A 156 3.99 13.46 16.04
CA LYS A 156 5.28 13.61 15.33
C LYS A 156 5.15 13.61 13.81
N ASN A 157 4.08 13.05 13.28
CA ASN A 157 3.81 12.93 11.85
C ASN A 157 2.76 13.94 11.36
N CYS A 158 2.22 14.76 12.27
CA CYS A 158 1.16 15.71 11.96
C CYS A 158 1.73 17.11 11.69
N CYS A 159 1.42 17.65 10.51
CA CYS A 159 1.84 18.98 10.07
C CYS A 159 0.79 20.07 10.35
N CYS A 160 -0.22 19.80 11.18
CA CYS A 160 -1.22 20.81 11.52
C CYS A 160 -0.62 21.95 12.37
N PRO A 161 -1.23 23.15 12.40
CA PRO A 161 -0.69 24.30 13.13
C PRO A 161 -0.40 24.05 14.62
N HIS A 162 -1.09 23.10 15.26
CA HIS A 162 -0.91 22.77 16.67
C HIS A 162 0.28 21.84 16.95
N HIS A 163 0.69 21.04 15.97
CA HIS A 163 1.71 19.99 16.14
C HIS A 163 2.92 20.18 15.24
N ARG A 164 2.93 21.21 14.39
CA ARG A 164 4.06 21.58 13.56
C ARG A 164 5.23 21.97 14.47
N VAL A 165 6.08 20.99 14.77
CA VAL A 165 7.36 21.23 15.46
C VAL A 165 8.19 22.08 14.50
N ILE A 166 8.42 23.33 14.88
CA ILE A 166 9.36 24.22 14.19
C ILE A 166 10.74 23.60 14.47
N SER A 167 11.27 22.86 13.51
CA SER A 167 12.67 22.41 13.48
C SER A 167 13.42 23.16 12.41
#